data_AF-A0A954RED1-F1
#
_entry.id   AF-A0A954RED1-F1
#
_cell.length_a   1.000
_cell.length_b   1.000
_cell.length_c   1.000
_cell.angle_alpha   90.00
_cell.angle_beta   90.00
_cell.angle_gamma   90.00
#
_symmetry.space_group_name_H-M   'P 1'
#
loop_
_entity.id
_entity.type
_entity.pdbx_description
1 polymer ?
#
loop_
_entity_poly.entity_id
_entity_poly.type
_entity_poly.pdbx_seq_one_letter_code
_entity_poly.pdbx_strand_id
1 'polypeptide(L)'
;MDAPANYLATPQTGMAALDFATDAKSDESILFWTKRYWEAEVDGSPEGTQRAKRADLQLFLSYFSTVVGSDHVDYWTPSVSKGFRSWLDKPAPAKPSRSHQERYAPSSINRMLATIRHFAKYIETSRRFEAGPPMKNIKDLDLQTPVWKGLSELELMRLRAALDQVTQLAGRKQQMPLRN
;
A
#
# COMPACT_ATOMS: atom_id res chain seq x y z
N MET A 1 -4.97 -43.24 -13.73
CA MET A 1 -3.72 -42.48 -13.67
C MET A 1 -4.12 -41.05 -13.37
N ASP A 2 -4.34 -40.76 -12.09
CA ASP A 2 -4.80 -39.46 -11.62
C ASP A 2 -3.61 -38.52 -11.47
N ALA A 3 -3.71 -37.37 -12.12
CA ALA A 3 -2.76 -36.28 -11.96
C ALA A 3 -2.96 -35.63 -10.58
N PRO A 4 -1.89 -35.27 -9.84
CA PRO A 4 -2.02 -34.66 -8.53
C PRO A 4 -2.64 -33.26 -8.64
N ALA A 5 -3.70 -33.05 -7.86
CA ALA A 5 -4.35 -31.77 -7.67
C ALA A 5 -3.33 -30.71 -7.21
N ASN A 6 -3.04 -29.76 -8.09
CA ASN A 6 -2.33 -28.53 -7.75
C ASN A 6 -3.14 -27.77 -6.70
N TYR A 7 -2.66 -27.77 -5.45
CA TYR A 7 -3.09 -26.84 -4.40
C TYR A 7 -2.69 -25.42 -4.81
N LEU A 8 -3.48 -24.81 -5.68
CA LEU A 8 -3.51 -23.36 -5.85
C LEU A 8 -4.27 -22.78 -4.67
N ALA A 9 -3.55 -22.50 -3.59
CA ALA A 9 -4.02 -21.62 -2.52
C ALA A 9 -4.33 -20.25 -3.15
N THR A 10 -5.60 -20.06 -3.51
CA THR A 10 -6.19 -18.74 -3.63
C THR A 10 -6.06 -18.07 -2.26
N PRO A 11 -5.57 -16.82 -2.15
CA PRO A 11 -5.66 -16.08 -0.89
C PRO A 11 -7.11 -15.58 -0.75
N GLN A 12 -8.01 -16.52 -0.47
CA GLN A 12 -9.41 -16.30 -0.15
C GLN A 12 -9.70 -17.15 1.09
N THR A 13 -9.24 -16.71 2.25
CA THR A 13 -9.83 -16.94 3.59
C THR A 13 -8.92 -16.25 4.60
N GLY A 14 -9.37 -15.10 5.13
CA GLY A 14 -8.65 -14.32 6.14
C GLY A 14 -8.77 -12.79 6.03
N MET A 15 -9.44 -12.25 5.00
CA MET A 15 -9.70 -10.81 4.87
C MET A 15 -11.02 -10.43 5.58
N ALA A 16 -11.07 -10.63 6.89
CA ALA A 16 -11.84 -9.68 7.69
C ALA A 16 -11.09 -8.34 7.58
N ALA A 17 -11.83 -7.22 7.61
CA ALA A 17 -11.24 -5.91 7.81
C ALA A 17 -10.23 -5.97 8.98
N LEU A 18 -9.36 -4.96 9.11
CA LEU A 18 -8.78 -4.69 10.42
C LEU A 18 -9.95 -4.34 11.35
N ASP A 19 -10.65 -5.35 11.86
CA ASP A 19 -11.41 -5.24 13.09
C ASP A 19 -10.32 -5.04 14.14
N PHE A 20 -10.01 -3.77 14.45
CA PHE A 20 -9.27 -3.39 15.65
C PHE A 20 -9.98 -3.87 16.96
N ALA A 21 -11.07 -4.64 16.82
CA ALA A 21 -11.91 -5.26 17.81
C ALA A 21 -11.54 -6.72 18.14
N THR A 22 -10.63 -7.38 17.39
CA THR A 22 -10.12 -8.68 17.84
C THR A 22 -9.19 -8.47 19.02
N ASP A 23 -9.60 -9.04 20.15
CA ASP A 23 -8.93 -9.08 21.44
C ASP A 23 -7.43 -9.37 21.28
N ALA A 24 -6.62 -8.31 21.26
CA ALA A 24 -5.20 -8.40 20.97
C ALA A 24 -4.51 -9.00 22.19
N LYS A 25 -4.28 -10.32 22.11
CA LYS A 25 -3.57 -11.13 23.10
C LYS A 25 -2.14 -10.58 23.24
N SER A 26 -1.85 -10.02 24.42
CA SER A 26 -0.54 -9.56 24.89
C SER A 26 0.24 -8.57 23.99
N ASP A 27 1.24 -7.92 24.58
CA ASP A 27 2.22 -7.10 23.89
C ASP A 27 3.20 -7.92 23.04
N GLU A 28 3.00 -9.24 22.96
CA GLU A 28 3.72 -10.15 22.09
C GLU A 28 3.13 -10.17 20.67
N SER A 29 1.87 -9.75 20.47
CA SER A 29 1.23 -9.76 19.15
C SER A 29 1.54 -8.51 18.32
N ILE A 30 1.87 -8.67 17.04
CA ILE A 30 2.05 -7.56 16.10
C ILE A 30 0.75 -6.78 15.84
N LEU A 31 -0.40 -7.44 16.02
CA LEU A 31 -1.72 -6.80 15.89
C LEU A 31 -1.98 -5.84 17.06
N PHE A 32 -1.57 -6.21 18.28
CA PHE A 32 -1.59 -5.31 19.45
C PHE A 32 -0.82 -4.01 19.14
N TRP A 33 0.41 -4.15 18.65
CA TRP A 33 1.23 -3.00 18.29
C TRP A 33 0.67 -2.18 17.13
N THR A 34 0.03 -2.83 16.15
CA THR A 34 -0.61 -2.13 15.03
C THR A 34 -1.72 -1.22 15.52
N LYS A 35 -2.56 -1.69 16.45
CA LYS A 35 -3.62 -0.88 17.06
C LYS A 35 -3.04 0.30 17.84
N ARG A 36 -2.05 0.06 18.70
CA ARG A 36 -1.38 1.12 19.48
C ARG A 36 -0.74 2.17 18.58
N TYR A 37 -0.05 1.74 17.52
CA TYR A 37 0.54 2.64 16.53
C TYR A 37 -0.53 3.45 15.79
N TRP A 38 -1.65 2.82 15.44
CA TRP A 38 -2.74 3.51 14.77
C TRP A 38 -3.29 4.65 15.63
N GLU A 39 -3.63 4.35 16.88
CA GLU A 39 -4.17 5.31 17.85
C GLU A 39 -3.19 6.46 18.14
N ALA A 40 -1.88 6.18 18.21
CA ALA A 40 -0.88 7.18 18.56
C ALA A 40 -0.38 8.04 17.40
N GLU A 41 -0.18 7.45 16.21
CA GLU A 41 0.60 8.04 15.10
C GLU A 41 -0.19 8.21 13.80
N VAL A 42 -1.42 7.72 13.75
CA VAL A 42 -2.25 7.74 12.53
C VAL A 42 -3.58 8.43 12.78
N ASP A 43 -4.20 8.20 13.94
CA ASP A 43 -5.42 8.86 14.31
C ASP A 43 -5.20 10.39 14.37
N GLY A 44 -6.14 11.15 13.81
CA GLY A 44 -6.00 12.61 13.63
C GLY A 44 -5.21 13.08 12.39
N SER A 45 -4.59 12.18 11.61
CA SER A 45 -4.01 12.55 10.30
C SER A 45 -5.08 12.82 9.24
N PRO A 46 -4.77 13.52 8.12
CA PRO A 46 -5.71 13.66 7.00
C PRO A 46 -6.18 12.30 6.45
N GLU A 47 -7.44 12.22 6.00
CA GLU A 47 -8.09 10.97 5.58
C GLU A 47 -7.29 10.20 4.51
N GLY A 48 -6.72 10.92 3.53
CA GLY A 48 -5.88 10.32 2.49
C GLY A 48 -4.64 9.61 3.07
N THR A 49 -4.01 10.22 4.09
CA THR A 49 -2.87 9.65 4.81
C THR A 49 -3.29 8.44 5.62
N GLN A 50 -4.42 8.50 6.32
CA GLN A 50 -4.96 7.36 7.07
C GLN A 50 -5.23 6.19 6.14
N ARG A 51 -5.91 6.43 5.01
CA ARG A 51 -6.22 5.39 4.02
C ARG A 51 -4.95 4.76 3.44
N ALA A 52 -3.94 5.56 3.13
CA ALA A 52 -2.65 5.06 2.64
C ALA A 52 -1.93 4.21 3.69
N LYS A 53 -1.76 4.73 4.93
CA LYS A 53 -1.13 3.98 6.02
C LYS A 53 -1.88 2.68 6.34
N ARG A 54 -3.22 2.69 6.31
CA ARG A 54 -4.05 1.49 6.51
C ARG A 54 -3.75 0.43 5.46
N ALA A 55 -3.75 0.81 4.19
CA ALA A 55 -3.47 -0.12 3.10
C ALA A 55 -2.04 -0.68 3.21
N ASP A 56 -1.06 0.16 3.51
CA ASP A 56 0.34 -0.24 3.67
C ASP A 56 0.52 -1.25 4.83
N LEU A 57 -0.08 -0.96 6.00
CA LEU A 57 -0.04 -1.85 7.18
C LEU A 57 -0.75 -3.18 6.91
N GLN A 58 -1.94 -3.15 6.31
CA GLN A 58 -2.69 -4.36 5.96
C GLN A 58 -1.89 -5.27 5.02
N LEU A 59 -1.25 -4.68 4.01
CA LEU A 59 -0.43 -5.42 3.07
C LEU A 59 0.74 -6.11 3.78
N PHE A 60 1.44 -5.37 4.65
CA PHE A 60 2.54 -5.93 5.43
C PHE A 60 2.07 -7.04 6.39
N LEU A 61 0.98 -6.83 7.12
CA LEU A 61 0.43 -7.84 8.04
C LEU A 61 0.02 -9.12 7.31
N SER A 62 -0.60 -9.00 6.14
CA SER A 62 -0.96 -10.16 5.31
C SER A 62 0.27 -10.93 4.82
N TYR A 63 1.34 -10.21 4.46
CA TYR A 63 2.62 -10.82 4.10
C TYR A 63 3.26 -11.51 5.31
N PHE A 64 3.29 -10.83 6.45
CA PHE A 64 3.87 -11.31 7.70
C PHE A 64 3.21 -12.61 8.16
N SER A 65 1.87 -12.63 8.24
CA SER A 65 1.12 -13.83 8.62
C SER A 65 1.36 -14.99 7.65
N THR A 66 1.49 -14.71 6.36
CA THR A 66 1.72 -15.74 5.33
C THR A 66 3.12 -16.34 5.41
N VAL A 67 4.15 -15.52 5.63
CA VAL A 67 5.56 -15.97 5.61
C VAL A 67 6.00 -16.54 6.95
N VAL A 68 5.54 -15.96 8.06
CA VAL A 68 5.94 -16.34 9.41
C VAL A 68 4.99 -17.39 9.99
N GLY A 69 3.72 -17.37 9.62
CA GLY A 69 2.71 -18.29 10.17
C GLY A 69 2.36 -18.02 11.64
N SER A 70 2.77 -16.86 12.18
CA SER A 70 2.52 -16.44 13.56
C SER A 70 2.32 -14.92 13.60
N ASP A 71 1.65 -14.43 14.63
CA ASP A 71 1.46 -13.01 14.93
C ASP A 71 2.48 -12.46 15.94
N HIS A 72 3.45 -13.27 16.38
CA HIS A 72 4.44 -12.84 17.39
C HIS A 72 5.39 -11.77 16.84
N VAL A 73 5.49 -10.65 17.54
CA VAL A 73 6.19 -9.44 17.10
C VAL A 73 7.69 -9.65 16.93
N ASP A 74 8.34 -10.49 17.74
CA ASP A 74 9.79 -10.75 17.62
C ASP A 74 10.17 -11.59 16.41
N TYR A 75 9.21 -12.27 15.78
CA TYR A 75 9.46 -12.91 14.50
C TYR A 75 9.58 -11.90 13.36
N TRP A 76 9.28 -10.63 13.62
CA TRP A 76 9.66 -9.55 12.73
C TRP A 76 11.16 -9.30 12.82
N THR A 77 11.90 -9.98 11.94
CA THR A 77 13.35 -9.87 11.83
C THR A 77 13.77 -9.06 10.60
N PRO A 78 15.04 -8.61 10.51
CA PRO A 78 15.58 -7.99 9.29
C PRO A 78 15.41 -8.85 8.03
N SER A 79 15.43 -10.17 8.16
CA SER A 79 15.23 -11.10 7.04
C SER A 79 13.79 -11.06 6.52
N VAL A 80 12.80 -10.98 7.41
CA VAL A 80 11.38 -10.86 7.05
C VAL A 80 11.14 -9.56 6.28
N SER A 81 11.69 -8.45 6.78
CA SER A 81 11.54 -7.15 6.11
C SER A 81 12.24 -7.09 4.75
N LYS A 82 13.43 -7.71 4.61
CA LYS A 82 14.08 -7.88 3.30
C LYS A 82 13.22 -8.73 2.36
N GLY A 83 12.63 -9.81 2.89
CA GLY A 83 11.68 -10.64 2.16
C GLY A 83 10.47 -9.85 1.68
N PHE A 84 9.91 -8.97 2.52
CA PHE A 84 8.78 -8.12 2.18
C PHE A 84 9.12 -7.17 1.04
N ARG A 85 10.27 -6.48 1.12
CA ARG A 85 10.75 -5.62 0.02
C ARG A 85 10.87 -6.41 -1.28
N SER A 86 11.53 -7.56 -1.26
CA SER A 86 11.71 -8.40 -2.45
C SER A 86 10.39 -8.96 -2.97
N TRP A 87 9.40 -9.16 -2.10
CA TRP A 87 8.05 -9.58 -2.48
C TRP A 87 7.27 -8.46 -3.18
N LEU A 88 7.41 -7.21 -2.74
CA LEU A 88 6.79 -6.05 -3.40
C LEU A 88 7.34 -5.76 -4.80
N ASP A 89 8.58 -6.13 -5.08
CA ASP A 89 9.20 -5.94 -6.40
C ASP A 89 8.76 -7.02 -7.42
N LYS A 90 8.18 -8.12 -6.93
CA LYS A 90 7.66 -9.19 -7.79
C LYS A 90 6.34 -8.76 -8.45
N PRO A 91 6.08 -9.20 -9.69
CA PRO A 91 4.80 -8.98 -10.33
C PRO A 91 3.67 -9.61 -9.51
N ALA A 92 2.66 -8.82 -9.16
CA ALA A 92 1.50 -9.32 -8.43
C ALA A 92 0.75 -10.38 -9.27
N PRO A 93 0.06 -11.36 -8.67
CA PRO A 93 -0.78 -12.26 -9.45
C PRO A 93 -1.79 -11.46 -10.28
N ALA A 94 -1.95 -11.80 -11.56
CA ALA A 94 -2.79 -11.06 -12.49
C ALA A 94 -4.22 -10.96 -11.95
N LYS A 95 -4.73 -9.73 -11.77
CA LYS A 95 -6.15 -9.52 -11.52
C LYS A 95 -6.91 -9.75 -12.84
N PRO A 96 -8.09 -10.39 -12.83
CA PRO A 96 -8.86 -10.70 -14.04
C PRO A 96 -9.27 -9.45 -14.86
N SER A 97 -9.17 -8.26 -14.26
CA SER A 97 -9.49 -6.97 -14.89
C SER A 97 -8.29 -6.25 -15.54
N ARG A 98 -7.05 -6.72 -15.37
CA ARG A 98 -5.85 -6.07 -15.94
C ARG A 98 -5.08 -7.04 -16.81
N SER A 99 -4.89 -6.68 -18.08
CA SER A 99 -4.20 -7.46 -19.11
C SER A 99 -2.68 -7.57 -18.89
N HIS A 100 -2.12 -6.77 -17.99
CA HIS A 100 -0.69 -6.80 -17.65
C HIS A 100 -0.50 -7.06 -16.16
N GLN A 101 0.49 -7.90 -15.85
CA GLN A 101 0.88 -8.26 -14.50
C GLN A 101 1.64 -7.08 -13.87
N GLU A 102 0.90 -6.08 -13.37
CA GLU A 102 1.49 -4.84 -12.86
C GLU A 102 2.26 -5.06 -11.56
N ARG A 103 3.56 -4.76 -11.59
CA ARG A 103 4.39 -4.55 -10.40
C ARG A 103 3.92 -3.30 -9.66
N TYR A 104 4.18 -3.22 -8.36
CA TYR A 104 3.97 -1.96 -7.64
C TYR A 104 4.92 -0.88 -8.19
N ALA A 105 4.41 0.34 -8.31
CA ALA A 105 5.25 1.49 -8.67
C ALA A 105 6.34 1.68 -7.60
N PRO A 106 7.60 2.00 -7.99
CA PRO A 106 8.69 2.20 -7.04
C PRO A 106 8.38 3.23 -5.93
N SER A 107 7.65 4.30 -6.26
CA SER A 107 7.22 5.32 -5.30
C SER A 107 6.24 4.76 -4.26
N SER A 108 5.33 3.89 -4.68
CA SER A 108 4.42 3.18 -3.77
C SER A 108 5.19 2.24 -2.85
N ILE A 109 6.19 1.52 -3.36
CA ILE A 109 7.06 0.64 -2.55
C ILE A 109 7.80 1.47 -1.50
N ASN A 110 8.40 2.60 -1.88
CA ASN A 110 9.11 3.47 -0.93
C ASN A 110 8.17 4.05 0.13
N ARG A 111 6.94 4.44 -0.26
CA ARG A 111 5.92 4.87 0.72
C ARG A 111 5.59 3.75 1.70
N MET A 112 5.34 2.54 1.21
CA MET A 112 5.06 1.37 2.06
C MET A 112 6.23 1.11 3.02
N LEU A 113 7.47 1.09 2.53
CA LEU A 113 8.67 0.91 3.36
C LEU A 113 8.81 2.02 4.40
N ALA A 114 8.46 3.27 4.09
CA ALA A 114 8.48 4.37 5.03
C ALA A 114 7.43 4.19 6.14
N THR A 115 6.19 3.81 5.80
CA THR A 115 5.13 3.50 6.78
C THR A 115 5.59 2.40 7.73
N ILE A 116 6.12 1.30 7.18
CA ILE A 116 6.57 0.15 7.97
C ILE A 116 7.81 0.47 8.82
N ARG A 117 8.72 1.31 8.32
CA ARG A 117 9.89 1.78 9.08
C ARG A 117 9.48 2.65 10.26
N HIS A 118 8.49 3.52 10.08
CA HIS A 118 7.94 4.34 11.15
C HIS A 118 7.26 3.47 12.22
N PHE A 119 6.47 2.48 11.78
CA PHE A 119 5.83 1.50 12.66
C PHE A 119 6.85 0.69 13.47
N ALA A 120 7.89 0.15 12.81
CA ALA A 120 8.97 -0.58 13.50
C ALA A 120 9.64 0.28 14.57
N LYS A 121 9.94 1.55 14.25
CA LYS A 121 10.56 2.49 15.18
C LYS A 121 9.65 2.76 16.38
N TYR A 122 8.35 2.93 16.16
CA TYR A 122 7.37 3.12 17.24
C TYR A 122 7.39 1.94 18.22
N ILE A 123 7.38 0.70 17.72
CA ILE A 123 7.51 -0.49 18.58
C ILE A 123 8.84 -0.46 19.32
N GLU A 124 9.96 -0.21 18.62
CA GLU A 124 11.30 -0.19 19.21
C GLU A 124 11.43 0.80 20.38
N THR A 125 10.74 1.95 20.31
CA THR A 125 10.72 2.92 21.42
C THR A 125 10.00 2.42 22.67
N SER A 126 9.01 1.55 22.50
CA SER A 126 8.21 1.00 23.60
C SER A 126 8.79 -0.33 24.12
N ARG A 127 9.33 -1.16 23.22
CA ARG A 127 9.82 -2.51 23.48
C ARG A 127 10.94 -2.85 22.50
N ARG A 128 12.04 -3.38 22.99
CA ARG A 128 13.14 -3.85 22.13
C ARG A 128 12.78 -5.18 21.47
N PHE A 129 13.09 -5.30 20.18
CA PHE A 129 13.03 -6.55 19.43
C PHE A 129 14.17 -7.49 19.84
N GLU A 130 13.90 -8.78 19.96
CA GLU A 130 14.91 -9.79 20.30
C GLU A 130 16.01 -9.89 19.23
N ALA A 131 15.64 -9.86 17.95
CA ALA A 131 16.56 -9.93 16.82
C ALA A 131 17.17 -8.57 16.43
N GLY A 132 16.95 -7.52 17.25
CA GLY A 132 17.29 -6.15 16.92
C GLY A 132 16.33 -5.50 15.90
N PRO A 133 16.61 -4.27 15.44
CA PRO A 133 15.61 -3.47 14.70
C PRO A 133 15.26 -4.11 13.35
N PRO A 134 13.97 -4.41 13.08
CA PRO A 134 13.57 -5.21 11.92
C PRO A 134 13.76 -4.51 10.58
N MET A 135 13.85 -3.18 10.58
CA MET A 135 14.00 -2.37 9.37
C MET A 135 15.45 -1.92 9.14
N LYS A 136 16.41 -2.47 9.91
CA LYS A 136 17.83 -2.16 9.79
C LYS A 136 18.37 -2.53 8.41
N ASN A 137 19.08 -1.58 7.78
CA ASN A 137 19.73 -1.73 6.46
C ASN A 137 18.77 -1.96 5.27
N ILE A 138 17.49 -1.61 5.39
CA ILE A 138 16.54 -1.71 4.28
C ILE A 138 16.49 -0.40 3.54
N LYS A 139 17.17 -0.38 2.40
CA LYS A 139 17.23 0.76 1.48
C LYS A 139 15.93 0.90 0.69
N ASP A 140 15.59 2.14 0.38
CA ASP A 140 14.53 2.47 -0.57
C ASP A 140 14.96 2.11 -2.00
N LEU A 141 13.99 1.99 -2.90
CA LEU A 141 14.24 1.87 -4.34
C LEU A 141 14.66 3.21 -4.91
N ASP A 142 15.60 3.18 -5.86
CA ASP A 142 16.01 4.38 -6.57
C ASP A 142 14.84 4.88 -7.45
N LEU A 143 14.43 6.12 -7.21
CA LEU A 143 13.42 6.79 -8.01
C LEU A 143 14.14 7.66 -9.01
N GLN A 144 14.07 7.30 -10.28
CA GLN A 144 14.41 8.26 -11.33
C GLN A 144 13.49 9.47 -11.16
N THR A 145 14.07 10.66 -11.05
CA THR A 145 13.32 11.92 -10.92
C THR A 145 12.28 11.95 -12.03
N PRO A 146 10.98 12.08 -11.71
CA PRO A 146 9.96 12.10 -12.74
C PRO A 146 10.24 13.28 -13.66
N VAL A 147 10.36 13.01 -14.96
CA VAL A 147 10.41 14.08 -15.96
C VAL A 147 9.09 14.83 -15.85
N TRP A 148 9.15 16.12 -15.52
CA TRP A 148 7.97 16.97 -15.46
C TRP A 148 7.30 16.98 -16.84
N LYS A 149 6.17 16.29 -16.98
CA LYS A 149 5.29 16.39 -18.14
C LYS A 149 4.28 17.49 -17.88
N GLY A 150 4.75 18.73 -17.88
CA GLY A 150 3.88 19.89 -17.90
C GLY A 150 3.05 19.91 -19.19
N LEU A 151 1.93 20.61 -19.15
CA LEU A 151 1.21 20.93 -20.38
C LEU A 151 2.11 21.83 -21.24
N SER A 152 2.28 21.48 -22.50
CA SER A 152 2.87 22.38 -23.49
C SER A 152 1.98 23.62 -23.68
N GLU A 153 2.54 24.69 -24.21
CA GLU A 153 1.78 25.91 -24.51
C GLU A 153 0.59 25.66 -25.44
N LEU A 154 0.76 24.74 -26.42
CA LEU A 154 -0.32 24.33 -27.31
C LEU A 154 -1.44 23.58 -26.57
N GLU A 155 -1.10 22.67 -25.65
CA GLU A 155 -2.09 21.96 -24.84
C GLU A 155 -2.81 22.90 -23.88
N LEU A 156 -2.11 23.87 -23.29
CA LEU A 156 -2.72 24.94 -22.49
C LEU A 156 -3.67 25.79 -23.31
N MET A 157 -3.29 26.19 -24.53
CA MET A 157 -4.15 26.94 -25.43
C MET A 157 -5.40 26.15 -25.81
N ARG A 158 -5.25 24.86 -26.14
CA ARG A 158 -6.38 23.96 -26.44
C ARG A 158 -7.31 23.80 -25.23
N LEU A 159 -6.74 23.67 -24.02
CA LEU A 159 -7.52 23.60 -22.79
C LEU A 159 -8.31 24.90 -22.55
N ARG A 160 -7.68 26.07 -22.73
CA ARG A 160 -8.35 27.39 -22.63
C ARG A 160 -9.50 27.51 -23.63
N ALA A 161 -9.25 27.20 -24.91
CA ALA A 161 -10.28 27.25 -25.94
C ALA A 161 -11.46 26.30 -25.65
N ALA A 162 -11.19 25.11 -25.11
CA ALA A 162 -12.24 24.18 -24.68
C ALA A 162 -13.07 24.74 -23.51
N LEU A 163 -12.42 25.38 -22.53
CA LEU A 163 -13.13 26.04 -21.42
C LEU A 163 -14.01 27.20 -21.90
N ASP A 164 -13.54 27.99 -22.88
CA ASP A 164 -14.34 29.07 -23.48
C ASP A 164 -15.59 28.50 -24.17
N GLN A 165 -15.44 27.40 -24.91
CA GLN A 165 -16.57 26.72 -25.55
C GLN A 165 -17.57 26.17 -24.52
N VAL A 166 -17.10 25.51 -23.46
CA VAL A 166 -17.96 24.98 -22.39
C VAL A 166 -18.71 26.11 -21.70
N THR A 167 -18.06 27.25 -21.42
CA THR A 167 -18.69 28.41 -20.79
C THR A 167 -19.80 29.00 -21.66
N GLN A 168 -19.56 29.11 -22.97
CA GLN A 168 -20.59 29.59 -23.91
C GLN A 168 -21.76 28.62 -24.07
N LEU A 169 -21.51 27.31 -24.01
CA LEU A 169 -22.54 26.28 -24.10
C LEU A 169 -23.37 26.15 -22.82
N ALA A 170 -22.74 26.26 -21.64
CA ALA A 170 -23.42 26.16 -20.34
C ALA A 170 -24.49 27.25 -20.12
N GLY A 171 -24.36 28.41 -20.79
CA GLY A 171 -25.36 29.48 -20.78
C GLY A 171 -26.55 29.26 -21.73
N ARG A 172 -26.55 28.21 -22.58
CA ARG A 172 -27.58 27.96 -23.59
C ARG A 172 -28.44 26.77 -23.17
N LYS A 173 -29.72 27.04 -22.85
CA LYS A 173 -30.68 26.08 -22.27
C LYS A 173 -31.01 24.84 -23.13
N GLN A 174 -30.55 24.76 -24.37
CA GLN A 174 -30.78 23.61 -25.25
C GLN A 174 -29.66 23.52 -26.28
N GLN A 175 -28.81 22.50 -26.20
CA GLN A 175 -28.31 21.75 -27.37
C GLN A 175 -27.49 20.54 -26.91
N MET A 176 -27.85 19.35 -27.40
CA MET A 176 -27.02 18.15 -27.32
C MET A 176 -25.83 18.34 -28.28
N PRO A 177 -24.57 18.21 -27.82
CA PRO A 177 -23.45 18.23 -28.76
C PRO A 177 -23.50 16.98 -29.63
N LEU A 178 -23.32 17.16 -30.94
CA LEU A 178 -23.18 16.06 -31.91
C LEU A 178 -21.95 15.22 -31.50
N ARG A 179 -22.21 14.00 -31.05
CA ARG A 179 -21.22 12.93 -30.93
C ARG A 179 -20.97 12.36 -32.33
N ASN A 180 -19.78 12.60 -32.88
CA ASN A 180 -19.20 11.73 -33.91
C ASN A 180 -18.27 10.73 -33.24
#